data_AF-A0A8C5T527-F1
#
_entry.id   AF-A0A8C5T527-F1
#
_cell.length_a   1.000
_cell.length_b   1.000
_cell.length_c   1.000
_cell.angle_alpha   90.00
_cell.angle_beta   90.00
_cell.angle_gamma   90.00
#
_symmetry.space_group_name_H-M   'P 1'
#
loop_
_entity.id
_entity.type
_entity.pdbx_description
1 polymer ?
#
loop_
_entity_poly.entity_id
_entity_poly.type
_entity_poly.pdbx_seq_one_letter_code
_entity_poly.pdbx_strand_id
1 'polypeptide(L)'
;MLVPSEICSPHGECLNSHGSYFCICAPGFSNVAGGISCQDVDECADKSRCSQGQCLNTEGSYRCLCENGFKHSQETDDCVGESSLLGKSPVQGEGSSAPSTQSWSPSDHPHPLAFFPADVDECKEYGDAICGTWRCQNSLGSYRCIVGCQPGFHWTPLGDCIAQRRLQQGGAAASHWALG
;
A
#
# COMPACT_ATOMS: atom_id res chain seq x y z
N MET A 1 23.13 17.81 -15.23
CA MET A 1 23.52 16.41 -15.51
C MET A 1 22.28 15.56 -15.28
N LEU A 2 21.98 14.59 -16.14
CA LEU A 2 20.90 13.65 -15.89
C LEU A 2 21.45 12.53 -15.00
N VAL A 3 20.82 12.30 -13.85
CA VAL A 3 21.20 11.24 -12.92
C VAL A 3 20.69 9.90 -13.51
N PRO A 4 21.53 8.85 -13.61
CA PRO A 4 21.14 7.61 -14.25
C PRO A 4 20.08 6.84 -13.43
N SER A 5 19.14 6.19 -14.12
CA SER A 5 18.04 5.40 -13.54
C SER A 5 18.50 4.31 -12.58
N GLU A 6 19.68 3.75 -12.82
CA GLU A 6 20.26 2.60 -12.11
C GLU A 6 20.54 2.85 -10.62
N ILE A 7 20.47 4.09 -10.12
CA ILE A 7 20.85 4.41 -8.75
C ILE A 7 19.76 4.02 -7.73
N CYS A 8 18.50 4.23 -8.09
CA CYS A 8 17.34 3.86 -7.26
C CYS A 8 16.67 2.56 -7.72
N SER A 9 16.98 2.11 -8.94
CA SER A 9 16.44 0.88 -9.54
C SER A 9 16.97 -0.39 -8.86
N PRO A 10 16.19 -1.49 -8.80
CA PRO A 10 14.80 -1.61 -9.26
C PRO A 10 13.80 -0.87 -8.34
N HIS A 11 13.96 -0.99 -7.02
CA HIS A 11 12.92 -0.71 -6.03
C HIS A 11 12.72 0.77 -5.65
N GLY A 12 12.89 1.70 -6.60
CA GLY A 12 12.71 3.13 -6.35
C GLY A 12 12.92 4.05 -7.55
N GLU A 13 12.31 5.24 -7.48
CA GLU A 13 12.41 6.29 -8.49
C GLU A 13 13.39 7.39 -8.07
N CYS A 14 14.23 7.86 -9.00
CA CYS A 14 15.24 8.89 -8.71
C CYS A 14 14.68 10.31 -8.89
N LEU A 15 14.62 11.07 -7.79
CA LEU A 15 14.28 12.49 -7.79
C LEU A 15 15.56 13.35 -7.76
N ASN A 16 15.73 14.22 -8.75
CA ASN A 16 16.87 15.16 -8.77
C ASN A 16 16.60 16.37 -7.89
N SER A 17 17.58 16.77 -7.09
CA SER A 17 17.57 18.01 -6.30
C SER A 17 18.74 18.92 -6.71
N HIS A 18 18.80 20.16 -6.19
CA HIS A 18 19.82 21.12 -6.61
C HIS A 18 21.21 20.72 -6.09
N GLY A 19 21.98 20.02 -6.93
CA GLY A 19 23.32 19.51 -6.60
C GLY A 19 23.33 18.10 -5.98
N SER A 20 22.20 17.41 -5.91
CA SER A 20 22.09 16.05 -5.37
C SER A 20 20.90 15.28 -5.99
N TYR A 21 20.58 14.11 -5.46
CA TYR A 21 19.39 13.32 -5.78
C TYR A 21 18.91 12.57 -4.53
N PHE A 22 17.68 12.05 -4.56
CA PHE A 22 17.08 11.24 -3.51
C PHE A 22 16.15 10.20 -4.15
N CYS A 23 16.12 8.98 -3.62
CA CYS A 23 15.27 7.90 -4.10
C CYS A 23 13.90 7.92 -3.41
N ILE A 24 12.82 7.83 -4.17
CA ILE A 24 11.48 7.53 -3.65
C ILE A 24 11.32 6.02 -3.75
N CYS A 25 11.34 5.32 -2.61
CA CYS A 25 11.34 3.86 -2.59
C CYS A 25 9.94 3.27 -2.84
N ALA A 26 9.92 2.08 -3.43
CA ALA A 26 8.72 1.29 -3.62
C ALA A 26 8.09 0.87 -2.27
N PRO A 27 6.80 0.51 -2.22
CA PRO A 27 6.16 -0.01 -1.01
C PRO A 27 6.90 -1.27 -0.50
N GLY A 28 7.12 -1.37 0.81
CA GLY A 28 7.96 -2.43 1.40
C GLY A 28 9.47 -2.14 1.39
N PHE A 29 9.90 -0.99 0.84
CA PHE A 29 11.31 -0.57 0.85
C PHE A 29 11.52 0.73 1.63
N SER A 30 12.74 0.91 2.15
CA SER A 30 13.14 2.07 2.95
C SER A 30 14.43 2.70 2.44
N ASN A 31 14.55 4.01 2.66
CA ASN A 31 15.70 4.79 2.26
C ASN A 31 16.95 4.48 3.11
N VAL A 32 18.00 4.00 2.45
CA VAL A 32 19.31 3.73 3.07
C VAL A 32 20.40 4.63 2.48
N ALA A 33 21.60 4.57 3.06
CA ALA A 33 22.78 5.34 2.66
C ALA A 33 22.57 6.87 2.57
N GLY A 34 21.64 7.43 3.36
CA GLY A 34 21.29 8.85 3.33
C GLY A 34 20.25 9.23 2.28
N GLY A 35 19.52 8.26 1.73
CA GLY A 35 18.42 8.49 0.78
C GLY A 35 18.75 8.18 -0.67
N ILE A 36 19.91 7.60 -0.95
CA ILE A 36 20.43 7.36 -2.31
C ILE A 36 20.21 5.92 -2.80
N SER A 37 19.57 5.08 -2.01
CA SER A 37 19.25 3.68 -2.35
C SER A 37 18.07 3.20 -1.52
N CYS A 38 17.39 2.15 -2.01
CA CYS A 38 16.21 1.56 -1.40
C CYS A 38 16.52 0.11 -0.99
N GLN A 39 16.29 -0.21 0.29
CA GLN A 39 16.48 -1.53 0.84
C GLN A 39 15.16 -2.08 1.39
N ASP A 40 14.94 -3.37 1.14
CA ASP A 40 13.82 -4.14 1.66
C ASP A 40 13.63 -3.96 3.17
N VAL A 41 12.39 -3.78 3.60
CA VAL A 41 12.03 -3.64 5.01
C VAL A 41 11.64 -5.01 5.55
N ASP A 42 12.49 -5.58 6.40
CA ASP A 42 12.17 -6.83 7.10
C ASP A 42 11.03 -6.62 8.11
N GLU A 43 9.79 -6.79 7.67
CA GLU A 43 8.62 -6.65 8.54
C GLU A 43 8.56 -7.76 9.60
N CYS A 44 9.22 -8.91 9.34
CA CYS A 44 9.33 -10.01 10.29
C CYS A 44 10.35 -9.76 11.41
N ALA A 45 11.13 -8.67 11.35
CA ALA A 45 11.88 -8.17 12.50
C ALA A 45 10.95 -7.83 13.68
N ASP A 46 9.70 -7.43 13.38
CA ASP A 46 8.63 -7.32 14.37
C ASP A 46 7.89 -8.66 14.52
N LYS A 47 8.14 -9.33 15.64
CA LYS A 47 7.55 -10.64 15.97
C LYS A 47 6.02 -10.60 16.16
N SER A 48 5.40 -9.42 16.22
CA SER A 48 3.96 -9.29 16.37
C SER A 48 3.17 -9.36 15.05
N ARG A 49 3.84 -9.36 13.88
CA ARG A 49 3.16 -9.34 12.56
C ARG A 49 2.34 -10.57 12.21
N CYS A 50 2.66 -11.74 12.75
CA CYS A 50 1.95 -12.99 12.48
C CYS A 50 1.53 -13.66 13.80
N SER A 51 0.30 -13.46 14.23
CA SER A 51 -0.19 -13.87 15.56
C SER A 51 -0.29 -15.39 15.73
N GLN A 52 -0.58 -16.11 14.64
CA GLN A 52 -0.85 -17.56 14.61
C GLN A 52 -0.15 -18.21 13.40
N GLY A 53 1.10 -17.83 13.16
CA GLY A 53 1.89 -18.33 12.04
C GLY A 53 3.35 -17.90 12.09
N GLN A 54 4.16 -18.44 11.19
CA GLN A 54 5.55 -18.03 11.00
C GLN A 54 5.60 -16.88 9.99
N CYS A 55 6.21 -15.76 10.36
CA CYS A 55 6.48 -14.67 9.43
C CYS A 55 7.63 -15.05 8.49
N LEU A 56 7.42 -14.89 7.18
CA LEU A 56 8.46 -15.01 6.16
C LEU A 56 8.60 -13.67 5.45
N ASN A 57 9.77 -13.04 5.59
CA ASN A 57 10.08 -11.83 4.85
C ASN A 57 10.30 -12.16 3.37
N THR A 58 9.85 -11.28 2.49
CA THR A 58 9.98 -11.38 1.03
C THR A 58 10.36 -10.01 0.45
N GLU A 59 10.80 -9.96 -0.80
CA GLU A 59 11.22 -8.69 -1.39
C GLU A 59 10.01 -7.77 -1.62
N GLY A 60 9.97 -6.65 -0.89
CA GLY A 60 8.90 -5.64 -0.91
C GLY A 60 7.64 -5.99 -0.10
N SER A 61 7.64 -7.05 0.70
CA SER A 61 6.50 -7.48 1.51
C SER A 61 6.86 -8.63 2.45
N TYR A 62 5.93 -9.06 3.30
CA TYR A 62 6.03 -10.29 4.07
C TYR A 62 4.84 -11.21 3.78
N ARG A 63 4.91 -12.47 4.24
CA ARG A 63 3.74 -13.34 4.32
C ARG A 63 3.75 -14.18 5.59
N CYS A 64 2.57 -14.36 6.18
CA CYS A 64 2.39 -15.27 7.30
C CYS A 64 2.11 -16.71 6.81
N LEU A 65 2.93 -17.66 7.24
CA LEU A 65 2.69 -19.09 7.11
C LEU A 65 1.85 -19.56 8.31
N CYS A 66 0.53 -19.59 8.13
CA CYS A 66 -0.41 -19.90 9.20
C CYS A 66 -0.33 -21.36 9.67
N GLU A 67 -0.55 -21.57 10.97
CA GLU A 67 -0.63 -22.91 11.56
C GLU A 67 -1.93 -23.63 11.19
N ASN A 68 -1.99 -24.95 11.43
CA ASN A 68 -3.15 -25.77 11.09
C ASN A 68 -4.43 -25.27 11.79
N GLY A 69 -5.45 -24.94 11.01
CA GLY A 69 -6.72 -24.36 11.50
C GLY A 69 -6.84 -22.84 11.33
N PHE A 70 -5.76 -22.18 10.88
CA PHE A 70 -5.71 -20.75 10.60
C PHE A 70 -5.57 -20.47 9.10
N LYS A 71 -6.08 -19.32 8.66
CA LYS A 71 -6.08 -18.86 7.27
C LYS A 71 -5.60 -17.40 7.22
N HIS A 72 -4.87 -17.03 6.17
CA HIS A 72 -4.45 -15.64 5.96
C HIS A 72 -5.66 -14.75 5.66
N SER A 73 -5.74 -13.63 6.36
CA SER A 73 -6.77 -12.60 6.21
C SER A 73 -6.22 -11.43 5.40
N GLN A 74 -6.85 -11.10 4.27
CA GLN A 74 -6.45 -9.93 3.46
C GLN A 74 -6.85 -8.59 4.09
N GLU A 75 -7.72 -8.59 5.11
CA GLU A 75 -8.19 -7.39 5.80
C GLU A 75 -7.23 -6.96 6.91
N THR A 76 -6.70 -7.93 7.66
CA THR A 76 -5.81 -7.72 8.81
C THR A 76 -4.35 -8.10 8.54
N ASP A 77 -4.07 -8.67 7.38
CA ASP A 77 -2.76 -9.18 6.93
C ASP A 77 -2.08 -10.16 7.93
N ASP A 78 -2.92 -11.00 8.56
CA ASP A 78 -2.55 -11.91 9.65
C ASP A 78 -3.30 -13.26 9.53
N CYS A 79 -2.89 -14.25 10.32
CA CYS A 79 -3.48 -15.58 10.42
C CYS A 79 -4.69 -15.61 11.37
N VAL A 80 -5.88 -15.68 10.81
CA VAL A 80 -7.14 -15.76 11.57
C VAL A 80 -7.68 -17.19 11.61
N GLY A 81 -8.23 -17.59 12.77
CA GLY A 81 -8.79 -18.93 12.94
C GLY A 81 -10.10 -19.10 12.18
N GLU A 82 -10.42 -20.32 11.75
CA GLU A 82 -11.68 -20.59 11.05
C GLU A 82 -12.93 -20.21 11.86
N SER A 83 -12.86 -20.28 13.20
CA SER A 83 -13.93 -19.80 14.10
C SER A 83 -14.13 -18.28 14.09
N SER A 84 -13.14 -17.48 13.70
CA SER A 84 -13.28 -16.03 13.56
C SER A 84 -14.08 -15.62 12.32
N LEU A 85 -14.21 -16.51 11.33
CA LEU A 85 -15.08 -16.29 10.17
C LEU A 85 -16.58 -16.42 10.51
N LEU A 86 -16.92 -16.96 11.68
CA LEU A 86 -18.30 -17.02 12.20
C LEU A 86 -18.71 -15.74 12.97
N GLY A 87 -17.84 -14.72 13.01
CA GLY A 87 -18.11 -13.43 13.67
C GLY A 87 -19.15 -12.53 12.97
N LYS A 88 -19.72 -12.95 11.83
CA LYS A 88 -20.82 -12.26 11.15
C LYS A 88 -21.99 -13.21 10.91
N SER A 89 -22.82 -13.38 11.94
CA SER A 89 -24.17 -13.93 11.80
C SER A 89 -24.94 -13.14 10.74
N PRO A 90 -25.74 -13.78 9.87
CA PRO A 90 -26.71 -13.06 9.07
C PRO A 90 -27.73 -12.44 10.03
N VAL A 91 -27.74 -11.12 10.16
CA VAL A 91 -28.89 -10.43 10.74
C VAL A 91 -30.00 -10.53 9.71
N GLN A 92 -30.91 -11.49 9.93
CA GLN A 92 -32.18 -11.53 9.21
C GLN A 92 -32.98 -10.26 9.56
N GLY A 93 -33.72 -9.73 8.59
CA GLY A 93 -34.90 -8.92 8.92
C GLY A 93 -35.85 -9.74 9.82
N GLU A 94 -36.75 -9.15 10.58
CA GLU A 94 -37.42 -7.86 10.39
C GLU A 94 -37.89 -7.29 11.76
N GLY A 95 -38.26 -6.01 11.79
CA GLY A 95 -39.20 -5.51 12.81
C GLY A 95 -38.77 -4.24 13.55
N SER A 96 -39.48 -3.15 13.29
CA SER A 96 -39.36 -1.88 14.02
C SER A 96 -39.80 -2.01 15.48
N SER A 97 -38.98 -1.54 16.44
CA SER A 97 -39.41 -0.86 17.70
C SER A 97 -38.20 -0.37 18.52
N ALA A 98 -38.20 0.93 18.87
CA ALA A 98 -37.48 1.46 20.05
C ALA A 98 -38.25 1.08 21.35
N PRO A 99 -37.74 1.23 22.60
CA PRO A 99 -36.62 2.05 23.12
C PRO A 99 -35.61 1.18 23.95
N SER A 100 -34.76 1.60 24.92
CA SER A 100 -34.67 2.83 25.74
C SER A 100 -33.28 3.10 26.36
N THR A 101 -32.96 4.38 26.52
CA THR A 101 -32.23 5.04 27.64
C THR A 101 -31.15 4.29 28.44
N GLN A 102 -29.91 4.80 28.36
CA GLN A 102 -29.09 5.07 29.55
C GLN A 102 -28.69 6.55 29.57
N SER A 103 -28.59 7.14 30.76
CA SER A 103 -28.65 8.59 30.99
C SER A 103 -27.29 9.16 31.41
N TRP A 104 -26.89 10.31 30.84
CA TRP A 104 -25.78 11.13 31.35
C TRP A 104 -26.15 12.62 31.44
N SER A 105 -25.51 13.34 32.35
CA SER A 105 -25.98 14.62 32.92
C SER A 105 -25.26 15.86 32.37
N PRO A 106 -25.81 17.08 32.52
CA PRO A 106 -25.42 18.26 31.72
C PRO A 106 -24.16 19.01 32.19
N SER A 107 -23.06 18.33 32.51
CA SER A 107 -21.84 19.00 33.03
C SER A 107 -20.53 18.60 32.37
N ASP A 108 -20.52 17.57 31.53
CA ASP A 108 -19.41 17.34 30.60
C ASP A 108 -19.56 18.24 29.36
N HIS A 109 -18.44 18.79 28.89
CA HIS A 109 -18.44 19.79 27.81
C HIS A 109 -18.95 19.18 26.49
N PRO A 110 -19.77 19.90 25.70
CA PRO A 110 -20.36 19.34 24.48
C PRO A 110 -19.33 19.22 23.36
N HIS A 111 -18.69 18.06 23.24
CA HIS A 111 -18.03 17.65 22.00
C HIS A 111 -19.03 16.92 21.09
N PRO A 112 -19.11 17.27 19.79
CA PRO A 112 -20.27 16.96 18.96
C PRO A 112 -20.26 15.53 18.43
N LEU A 113 -21.04 14.63 19.05
CA LEU A 113 -21.35 13.31 18.50
C LEU A 113 -22.38 13.40 17.36
N ALA A 114 -21.96 13.84 16.17
CA ALA A 114 -22.66 13.57 14.89
C ALA A 114 -21.84 13.91 13.62
N PHE A 115 -20.51 13.95 13.69
CA PHE A 115 -19.67 14.03 12.49
C PHE A 115 -18.35 13.31 12.76
N PHE A 116 -18.28 12.02 12.43
CA PHE A 116 -17.02 11.52 11.90
C PHE A 116 -16.80 12.34 10.63
N PRO A 117 -15.73 13.15 10.49
CA PRO A 117 -15.41 13.70 9.19
C PRO A 117 -15.31 12.51 8.24
N ALA A 118 -15.99 12.61 7.10
CA ALA A 118 -15.89 11.57 6.08
C ALA A 118 -14.41 11.39 5.76
N ASP A 119 -13.98 10.13 5.71
CA ASP A 119 -12.62 9.76 5.38
C ASP A 119 -12.18 10.44 4.08
N VAL A 120 -11.03 11.11 4.12
CA VAL A 120 -10.51 11.82 2.95
C VAL A 120 -9.93 10.75 2.04
N ASP A 121 -10.44 10.63 0.82
CA ASP A 121 -9.91 9.67 -0.13
C ASP A 121 -8.66 10.24 -0.81
N GLU A 122 -7.51 10.14 -0.15
CA GLU A 122 -6.25 10.68 -0.69
C GLU A 122 -5.87 9.98 -2.00
N CYS A 123 -6.28 8.73 -2.18
CA CYS A 123 -6.05 7.99 -3.42
C CYS A 123 -6.82 8.58 -4.63
N LYS A 124 -8.02 9.15 -4.43
CA LYS A 124 -8.78 9.81 -5.51
C LYS A 124 -8.17 11.13 -5.98
N GLU A 125 -7.56 11.90 -5.07
CA GLU A 125 -7.11 13.27 -5.37
C GLU A 125 -5.59 13.34 -5.63
N TYR A 126 -4.81 12.48 -4.96
CA TYR A 126 -3.34 12.53 -4.96
C TYR A 126 -2.65 11.17 -5.24
N GLY A 127 -3.40 10.10 -5.54
CA GLY A 127 -2.88 8.74 -5.62
C GLY A 127 -1.62 8.56 -6.48
N ASP A 128 -1.56 9.18 -7.66
CA ASP A 128 -0.42 9.14 -8.60
C ASP A 128 0.81 9.89 -8.07
N ALA A 129 0.60 10.95 -7.27
CA ALA A 129 1.67 11.73 -6.66
C ALA A 129 2.18 11.09 -5.35
N ILE A 130 1.33 10.32 -4.69
CA ILE A 130 1.62 9.61 -3.43
C ILE A 130 2.33 8.29 -3.69
N CYS A 131 1.76 7.45 -4.56
CA CYS A 131 2.24 6.08 -4.80
C CYS A 131 3.05 5.95 -6.10
N GLY A 132 3.25 7.02 -6.87
CA GLY A 132 3.90 6.93 -8.18
C GLY A 132 3.16 5.95 -9.09
N THR A 133 3.88 4.96 -9.63
CA THR A 133 3.30 3.90 -10.48
C THR A 133 2.51 2.81 -9.73
N TRP A 134 2.56 2.79 -8.40
CA TRP A 134 2.03 1.74 -7.53
C TRP A 134 0.57 1.99 -7.12
N ARG A 135 -0.19 0.92 -6.88
CA ARG A 135 -1.62 1.02 -6.56
C ARG A 135 -1.84 1.63 -5.17
N CYS A 136 -2.58 2.72 -5.11
CA CYS A 136 -3.05 3.32 -3.86
C CYS A 136 -4.30 2.59 -3.33
N GLN A 137 -4.37 2.37 -2.01
CA GLN A 137 -5.54 1.86 -1.29
C GLN A 137 -5.88 2.82 -0.15
N ASN A 138 -7.11 3.36 -0.17
CA ASN A 138 -7.62 4.21 0.90
C ASN A 138 -8.05 3.39 2.12
N SER A 139 -7.95 3.98 3.31
CA SER A 139 -8.39 3.40 4.58
C SER A 139 -8.81 4.49 5.56
N LEU A 140 -9.61 4.15 6.58
CA LEU A 140 -10.13 5.18 7.49
C LEU A 140 -9.00 5.90 8.25
N GLY A 141 -8.78 7.18 7.90
CA GLY A 141 -7.77 8.07 8.47
C GLY A 141 -6.36 7.92 7.88
N SER A 142 -6.16 7.20 6.78
CA SER A 142 -4.86 7.03 6.11
C SER A 142 -5.00 6.35 4.74
N TYR A 143 -3.99 6.42 3.89
CA TYR A 143 -3.83 5.53 2.73
C TYR A 143 -2.67 4.55 2.95
N ARG A 144 -2.57 3.55 2.07
CA ARG A 144 -1.34 2.76 1.85
C ARG A 144 -1.12 2.50 0.36
N CYS A 145 0.14 2.51 -0.06
CA CYS A 145 0.54 1.99 -1.37
C CYS A 145 0.73 0.47 -1.26
N ILE A 146 0.29 -0.28 -2.26
CA ILE A 146 0.31 -1.75 -2.25
C ILE A 146 0.81 -2.34 -3.56
N VAL A 147 1.34 -3.55 -3.46
CA VAL A 147 1.80 -4.38 -4.58
C VAL A 147 0.70 -4.47 -5.65
N GLY A 148 1.03 -4.02 -6.86
CA GLY A 148 0.13 -3.88 -7.99
C GLY A 148 0.24 -2.50 -8.65
N CYS A 149 -0.12 -2.42 -9.92
CA CYS A 149 0.05 -1.18 -10.70
C CYS A 149 -1.22 -0.34 -10.75
N GLN A 150 -1.04 0.97 -10.89
CA GLN A 150 -2.11 1.89 -11.24
C GLN A 150 -2.66 1.63 -12.67
N PRO A 151 -3.89 2.11 -12.99
CA PRO A 151 -4.42 2.08 -14.35
C PRO A 151 -3.47 2.71 -15.38
N GLY A 152 -3.20 2.01 -16.49
CA GLY A 152 -2.26 2.45 -17.54
C GLY A 152 -0.80 2.01 -17.33
N PHE A 153 -0.49 1.44 -16.16
CA PHE A 153 0.77 0.76 -15.87
C PHE A 153 0.59 -0.75 -15.90
N HIS A 154 1.68 -1.49 -16.10
CA HIS A 154 1.67 -2.96 -16.12
C HIS A 154 2.85 -3.51 -15.34
N TRP A 155 2.60 -4.64 -14.67
CA TRP A 155 3.55 -5.33 -13.82
C TRP A 155 4.61 -6.04 -14.67
N THR A 156 5.88 -5.86 -14.32
CA THR A 156 7.00 -6.51 -14.99
C THR A 156 7.49 -7.76 -14.24
N PRO A 157 8.19 -8.69 -14.91
CA PRO A 157 8.84 -9.82 -14.22
C PRO A 157 9.93 -9.41 -13.21
N LEU A 158 10.34 -8.14 -13.19
CA LEU A 158 11.34 -7.58 -12.26
C LEU A 158 10.70 -7.03 -10.96
N GLY A 159 9.37 -6.99 -10.87
CA GLY A 159 8.65 -6.44 -9.73
C GLY A 159 8.13 -5.01 -9.93
N ASP A 160 8.58 -4.31 -10.97
CA ASP A 160 8.25 -2.90 -11.19
C ASP A 160 6.98 -2.68 -12.03
N CYS A 161 6.33 -1.53 -11.83
CA CYS A 161 5.21 -1.05 -12.63
C CYS A 161 5.64 -0.02 -13.68
N ILE A 162 5.45 -0.32 -14.98
CA ILE A 162 5.86 0.59 -16.06
C ILE A 162 4.69 0.97 -16.98
N ALA A 163 4.73 2.18 -17.55
CA ALA A 163 3.64 2.69 -18.39
C ALA A 163 3.52 1.92 -19.72
N GLN A 164 2.30 1.58 -20.15
CA GLN A 164 2.04 0.81 -21.38
C GLN A 164 2.68 1.44 -22.65
N ARG A 165 2.89 2.76 -22.69
CA ARG A 165 3.57 3.45 -23.79
C ARG A 165 5.04 3.04 -24.03
N ARG A 166 5.71 2.36 -23.08
CA ARG A 166 7.08 1.84 -23.29
C ARG A 166 7.13 0.48 -24.00
N LEU A 167 6.08 -0.34 -23.94
CA LEU A 167 6.09 -1.68 -24.57
C LEU A 167 6.21 -1.65 -26.10
N GLN A 168 5.64 -0.63 -26.75
CA GLN A 168 5.70 -0.51 -28.21
C GLN A 168 7.06 -0.04 -28.75
N GLN A 169 8.00 0.38 -27.88
CA GLN A 169 9.37 0.73 -28.30
C GLN A 169 10.39 -0.39 -28.07
N GLY A 170 9.96 -1.57 -27.64
CA GLY A 170 10.78 -2.79 -27.61
C GLY A 170 10.96 -3.48 -28.97
N GLY A 171 10.54 -2.85 -30.08
CA GLY A 171 10.45 -3.50 -31.40
C GLY A 171 10.77 -2.61 -32.62
N ALA A 172 11.36 -1.43 -32.42
CA ALA A 172 11.84 -0.58 -33.51
C ALA A 172 13.34 -0.32 -33.34
N ALA A 173 14.13 -0.91 -34.24
CA ALA A 173 15.58 -0.74 -34.25
C ALA A 173 15.97 0.74 -34.42
N ALA A 174 17.06 1.14 -33.78
CA ALA A 174 17.63 2.46 -33.97
C ALA A 174 18.14 2.65 -35.41
N SER A 175 17.59 3.65 -36.09
CA SER A 175 18.26 4.30 -37.22
C SER A 175 18.03 5.81 -37.12
N HIS A 176 19.02 6.51 -36.54
CA HIS A 176 19.07 7.96 -36.51
C HIS A 176 19.20 8.53 -37.93
N TRP A 177 18.59 9.69 -38.13
CA TRP A 177 18.99 10.80 -39.02
C TRP A 177 20.13 10.53 -40.03
N ALA A 178 19.79 10.59 -41.31
CA ALA A 178 20.72 10.95 -42.38
C ALA A 178 20.33 12.32 -42.93
N LEU A 179 21.35 13.15 -43.21
CA LEU A 179 21.22 14.53 -43.69
C LEU A 179 20.71 14.57 -45.14
N GLY A 180 19.97 15.63 -45.49
CA GLY A 180 19.47 15.91 -46.85
C GLY A 180 18.65 17.20 -46.88
#